data_AF-A0A9W8CHB1-F1
#
_entry.id   AF-A0A9W8CHB1-F1
#
_cell.length_a   1.000
_cell.length_b   1.000
_cell.length_c   1.000
_cell.angle_alpha   90.00
_cell.angle_beta   90.00
_cell.angle_gamma   90.00
#
_symmetry.space_group_name_H-M   'P 1'
#
loop_
_entity.id
_entity.type
_entity.pdbx_description
1 polymer ?
#
loop_
_entity_poly.entity_id
_entity_poly.type
_entity_poly.pdbx_seq_one_letter_code
_entity_poly.pdbx_strand_id
1 'polypeptide(L)'
;MSYSLSMIDNFYPVIDYVSSLLRPSTGVLGVADFYVSEPGKLTQSQDSESDGDLGYRCNWLTRVFWKNWFSLDHVYLDPSRRRYLEHRFSTVKVFNGRNHFIIPYLIQIPYYIWLGRTTRISAETSATDIRIKDCTLSDNSKEQKSWARLEYQPSKPEHSQFSTYIYGFTWEDPQRDIEILDLHDGDNILAITSAGDNVLAYAAHQKGLTLHCVDMNPCQNHLLELKLAALASLDYRHFWNMFGKGHEPHFKDILNTDLSSHLSLNAYQYWQSNSTAFAPKQSRLAGWIFGDLAKRNFYTTGYSGTALICLRLVLKILGVHASAEKLTKCDSIDQQSEIWTNKVRKYILGSLAVQLLDNPLVMWRLLGVPINQWKMLREEGSMSQYVRDTLDPVALTTRFIDENYFYHLLIKQQYSQMCCPGYLTKTGFDKLQLALKYRYARFVIHTSTIVDVLKRLGKGELTKAIIMDHMDWFSENEAAVEIKELARAIKIGGFVIWRSAARIPWYISLFEAHGFSVEALSVRQPNTMAPIDRVNMYASFYKATRI
;
A
#
# COMPACT_ATOMS: atom_id res chain seq x y z
N MET A 1 -28.60 10.05 15.03
CA MET A 1 -30.01 10.41 14.81
C MET A 1 -30.61 9.40 13.85
N SER A 2 -31.78 8.84 14.21
CA SER A 2 -32.54 7.92 13.34
C SER A 2 -33.42 8.66 12.33
N TYR A 3 -33.67 9.96 12.55
CA TYR A 3 -34.42 10.82 11.63
C TYR A 3 -33.47 11.49 10.63
N SER A 4 -33.86 11.50 9.36
CA SER A 4 -33.11 12.15 8.26
C SER A 4 -33.03 13.65 8.49
N LEU A 5 -31.84 14.23 8.39
CA LEU A 5 -31.68 15.68 8.44
C LEU A 5 -32.46 16.35 7.31
N SER A 6 -32.54 15.71 6.14
CA SER A 6 -33.26 16.23 4.97
C SER A 6 -34.76 16.45 5.19
N MET A 7 -35.34 15.81 6.22
CA MET A 7 -36.73 15.99 6.65
C MET A 7 -36.93 17.06 7.74
N ILE A 8 -35.85 17.70 8.20
CA ILE A 8 -35.91 18.75 9.23
C ILE A 8 -35.74 20.10 8.55
N ASP A 9 -36.77 20.95 8.56
CA ASP A 9 -36.72 22.27 7.93
C ASP A 9 -35.64 23.16 8.55
N ASN A 10 -35.67 23.32 9.88
CA ASN A 10 -34.69 24.10 10.62
C ASN A 10 -33.66 23.20 11.30
N PHE A 11 -32.69 22.71 10.53
CA PHE A 11 -31.70 21.75 11.01
C PHE A 11 -30.54 22.37 11.80
N TYR A 12 -30.27 23.68 11.65
CA TYR A 12 -29.18 24.36 12.37
C TYR A 12 -29.34 24.26 13.90
N PRO A 13 -30.49 24.67 14.51
CA PRO A 13 -30.67 24.60 15.95
C PRO A 13 -30.65 23.16 16.49
N VAL A 14 -31.13 22.20 15.69
CA VAL A 14 -31.11 20.78 16.06
C VAL A 14 -29.66 20.29 16.18
N ILE A 15 -28.82 20.62 15.20
CA ILE A 15 -27.39 20.26 15.23
C ILE A 15 -26.67 20.94 16.40
N ASP A 16 -26.95 22.21 16.67
CA ASP A 16 -26.35 22.93 17.79
C ASP A 16 -26.76 22.37 19.15
N TYR A 17 -28.04 21.99 19.29
CA TYR A 17 -28.55 21.36 20.50
C TYR A 17 -27.98 19.95 20.69
N VAL A 18 -27.86 19.16 19.62
CA VAL A 18 -27.19 17.85 19.70
C VAL A 18 -25.73 18.01 20.16
N SER A 19 -25.04 19.05 19.70
CA SER A 19 -23.68 19.33 20.15
C SER A 19 -23.59 19.65 21.64
N SER A 20 -24.63 20.23 22.26
CA SER A 20 -24.64 20.51 23.71
C SER A 20 -25.02 19.30 24.55
N LEU A 21 -25.80 18.36 24.00
CA LEU A 21 -26.17 17.11 24.67
C LEU A 21 -25.07 16.06 24.68
N LEU A 22 -24.19 16.07 23.67
CA LEU A 22 -23.11 15.10 23.57
C LEU A 22 -22.06 15.29 24.67
N ARG A 23 -21.61 14.18 25.27
CA ARG A 23 -20.53 14.20 26.25
C ARG A 23 -19.29 14.90 25.64
N PRO A 24 -18.72 15.91 26.31
CA PRO A 24 -17.50 16.56 25.82
C PRO A 24 -16.41 15.53 25.55
N SER A 25 -15.69 15.66 24.44
CA SER A 25 -14.56 14.82 23.99
C SER A 25 -14.83 13.35 23.61
N THR A 26 -15.92 12.73 24.05
CA THR A 26 -16.20 11.31 23.74
C THR A 26 -17.57 11.06 23.11
N GLY A 27 -18.44 12.07 23.06
CA GLY A 27 -19.74 11.96 22.41
C GLY A 27 -19.58 11.80 20.89
N VAL A 28 -20.29 10.82 20.33
CA VAL A 28 -20.32 10.53 18.89
C VAL A 28 -21.73 10.74 18.37
N LEU A 29 -21.86 11.46 17.25
CA LEU A 29 -23.08 11.60 16.48
C LEU A 29 -22.95 10.82 15.18
N GLY A 30 -23.91 9.93 14.92
CA GLY A 30 -24.10 9.31 13.61
C GLY A 30 -25.30 9.87 12.87
N VAL A 31 -25.14 10.12 11.58
CA VAL A 31 -26.18 10.56 10.64
C VAL A 31 -26.10 9.71 9.39
N ALA A 32 -27.24 9.14 8.97
CA ALA A 32 -27.38 8.49 7.67
C ALA A 32 -28.49 9.20 6.91
N ASP A 33 -28.20 9.73 5.72
CA ASP A 33 -29.14 10.57 5.00
C ASP A 33 -28.91 10.59 3.48
N PHE A 34 -29.94 10.99 2.73
CA PHE A 34 -29.85 11.31 1.32
C PHE A 34 -29.27 12.70 1.11
N TYR A 35 -28.64 12.92 -0.04
CA TYR A 35 -28.02 14.21 -0.33
C TYR A 35 -27.97 14.48 -1.83
N VAL A 36 -27.70 15.74 -2.18
CA VAL A 36 -27.19 16.14 -3.49
C VAL A 36 -25.93 16.98 -3.27
N SER A 37 -24.96 16.93 -4.18
CA SER A 37 -23.74 17.73 -4.08
C SER A 37 -23.95 19.15 -4.63
N GLU A 38 -23.04 20.08 -4.33
CA GLU A 38 -23.06 21.40 -4.97
C GLU A 38 -22.71 21.37 -6.47
N PRO A 39 -23.24 22.34 -7.25
CA PRO A 39 -22.76 22.61 -8.59
C PRO A 39 -21.38 23.28 -8.56
N GLY A 40 -20.38 22.68 -9.21
CA GLY A 40 -19.06 23.30 -9.39
C GLY A 40 -18.15 22.47 -10.30
N LYS A 41 -17.27 23.13 -11.07
CA LYS A 41 -16.09 22.50 -11.69
C LYS A 41 -15.06 22.20 -10.60
N LEU A 42 -14.11 21.29 -10.86
CA LEU A 42 -12.90 21.10 -10.04
C LEU A 42 -12.14 22.43 -9.94
N THR A 43 -12.49 23.28 -8.98
CA THR A 43 -11.65 24.40 -8.56
C THR A 43 -11.25 24.11 -7.14
N GLN A 44 -9.96 23.78 -7.01
CA GLN A 44 -9.20 23.70 -5.77
C GLN A 44 -9.53 24.91 -4.89
N SER A 45 -10.34 24.73 -3.85
CA SER A 45 -10.43 25.68 -2.76
C SER A 45 -9.58 25.14 -1.63
N GLN A 46 -8.41 25.76 -1.45
CA GLN A 46 -7.29 25.30 -0.63
C GLN A 46 -7.55 25.24 0.88
N ASP A 47 -8.73 25.64 1.38
CA ASP A 47 -8.92 25.88 2.82
C ASP A 47 -9.94 24.98 3.53
N SER A 48 -10.59 24.01 2.86
CA SER A 48 -11.46 23.05 3.55
C SER A 48 -11.77 21.78 2.73
N GLU A 49 -10.75 21.09 2.21
CA GLU A 49 -10.96 19.72 1.69
C GLU A 49 -11.06 18.76 2.89
N SER A 50 -12.28 18.51 3.37
CA SER A 50 -12.52 17.46 4.35
C SER A 50 -12.21 16.10 3.71
N ASP A 51 -11.61 15.18 4.47
CA ASP A 51 -11.14 13.83 4.06
C ASP A 51 -12.24 12.88 3.51
N GLY A 52 -13.40 13.39 3.07
CA GLY A 52 -14.64 12.66 2.81
C GLY A 52 -15.25 12.81 1.42
N ASP A 53 -14.51 13.35 0.45
CA ASP A 53 -15.04 13.77 -0.86
C ASP A 53 -15.12 12.65 -1.93
N LEU A 54 -14.47 11.51 -1.72
CA LEU A 54 -14.55 10.36 -2.63
C LEU A 54 -16.00 9.87 -2.76
N GLY A 55 -16.53 9.91 -3.98
CA GLY A 55 -17.91 9.50 -4.28
C GLY A 55 -19.00 10.48 -3.84
N TYR A 56 -18.65 11.68 -3.34
CA TYR A 56 -19.61 12.71 -2.93
C TYR A 56 -20.25 13.43 -4.13
N ARG A 57 -19.54 13.64 -5.24
CA ARG A 57 -20.07 14.47 -6.33
C ARG A 57 -21.21 13.78 -7.09
N CYS A 58 -22.26 14.55 -7.38
CA CYS A 58 -23.41 14.17 -8.21
C CYS A 58 -23.34 14.87 -9.57
N ASN A 59 -23.69 14.20 -10.67
CA ASN A 59 -23.86 14.86 -11.96
C ASN A 59 -25.09 15.79 -11.96
N TRP A 60 -25.17 16.73 -12.91
CA TRP A 60 -26.24 17.73 -12.95
C TRP A 60 -27.64 17.12 -12.94
N LEU A 61 -27.86 16.08 -13.76
CA LEU A 61 -29.15 15.38 -13.87
C LEU A 61 -29.57 14.79 -12.53
N THR A 62 -28.68 14.08 -11.84
CA THR A 62 -28.91 13.50 -10.50
C THR A 62 -29.29 14.58 -9.50
N ARG A 63 -28.56 15.71 -9.49
CA ARG A 63 -28.82 16.80 -8.54
C ARG A 63 -30.21 17.38 -8.74
N VAL A 64 -30.56 17.71 -9.98
CA VAL A 64 -31.84 18.34 -10.31
C VAL A 64 -32.98 17.35 -10.10
N PHE A 65 -32.86 16.14 -10.63
CA PHE A 65 -33.90 15.12 -10.53
C PHE A 65 -34.24 14.80 -9.07
N TRP A 66 -33.25 14.43 -8.24
CA TRP A 66 -33.52 14.03 -6.87
C TRP A 66 -33.95 15.19 -5.98
N LYS A 67 -33.40 16.40 -6.19
CA LYS A 67 -33.84 17.58 -5.44
C LYS A 67 -35.33 17.86 -5.67
N ASN A 68 -35.79 17.77 -6.92
CA ASN A 68 -37.21 17.96 -7.24
C ASN A 68 -38.07 16.78 -6.78
N TRP A 69 -37.62 15.54 -6.99
CA TRP A 69 -38.37 14.34 -6.61
C TRP A 69 -38.67 14.31 -5.11
N PHE A 70 -37.65 14.48 -4.26
CA PHE A 70 -37.82 14.49 -2.81
C PHE A 70 -38.62 15.70 -2.30
N SER A 71 -38.58 16.83 -3.02
CA SER A 71 -39.36 18.01 -2.64
C SER A 71 -40.87 17.80 -2.74
N LEU A 72 -41.34 16.83 -3.54
CA LEU A 72 -42.76 16.45 -3.61
C LEU A 72 -43.29 15.91 -2.29
N ASP A 73 -42.42 15.29 -1.48
CA ASP A 73 -42.74 14.75 -0.16
C ASP A 73 -42.22 15.65 0.99
N HIS A 74 -41.95 16.93 0.70
CA HIS A 74 -41.37 17.90 1.65
C HIS A 74 -40.00 17.47 2.22
N VAL A 75 -39.22 16.71 1.45
CA VAL A 75 -37.86 16.32 1.82
C VAL A 75 -36.85 17.16 1.02
N TYR A 76 -36.03 17.93 1.73
CA TYR A 76 -35.14 18.90 1.10
C TYR A 76 -33.69 18.42 1.09
N LEU A 77 -33.27 17.89 -0.06
CA LEU A 77 -31.87 17.54 -0.31
C LEU A 77 -31.06 18.80 -0.58
N ASP A 78 -30.38 19.32 0.44
CA ASP A 78 -29.49 20.48 0.31
C ASP A 78 -28.07 20.15 0.81
N PRO A 79 -27.00 20.51 0.04
CA PRO A 79 -25.61 20.25 0.43
C PRO A 79 -25.21 20.87 1.79
N SER A 80 -25.85 21.98 2.18
CA SER A 80 -25.56 22.69 3.43
C SER A 80 -25.77 21.83 4.68
N ARG A 81 -26.69 20.85 4.62
CA ARG A 81 -27.01 19.96 5.74
C ARG A 81 -25.79 19.18 6.22
N ARG A 82 -25.07 18.55 5.28
CA ARG A 82 -23.83 17.83 5.61
C ARG A 82 -22.70 18.80 5.97
N ARG A 83 -22.58 19.91 5.26
CA ARG A 83 -21.52 20.90 5.57
C ARG A 83 -21.62 21.46 6.97
N TYR A 84 -22.83 21.72 7.44
CA TYR A 84 -23.00 22.21 8.80
C TYR A 84 -22.63 21.15 9.84
N LEU A 85 -22.90 19.86 9.58
CA LEU A 85 -22.38 18.77 10.42
C LEU A 85 -20.85 18.77 10.47
N GLU A 86 -20.19 18.82 9.31
CA GLU A 86 -18.72 18.79 9.20
C GLU A 86 -18.07 20.06 9.75
N HIS A 87 -18.79 21.18 9.75
CA HIS A 87 -18.37 22.43 10.37
C HIS A 87 -18.49 22.36 11.90
N ARG A 88 -19.59 21.82 12.42
CA ARG A 88 -19.86 21.80 13.87
C ARG A 88 -19.11 20.69 14.61
N PHE A 89 -18.85 19.57 13.94
CA PHE A 89 -18.24 18.38 14.50
C PHE A 89 -16.98 17.97 13.72
N SER A 90 -16.03 17.36 14.40
CA SER A 90 -14.87 16.72 13.75
C SER A 90 -15.34 15.39 13.15
N THR A 91 -15.22 15.25 11.83
CA THR A 91 -15.57 14.01 11.12
C THR A 91 -14.64 12.89 11.54
N VAL A 92 -15.21 11.79 12.04
CA VAL A 92 -14.50 10.56 12.40
C VAL A 92 -14.51 9.59 11.22
N LYS A 93 -15.69 9.38 10.61
CA LYS A 93 -15.86 8.53 9.44
C LYS A 93 -16.96 9.06 8.54
N VAL A 94 -16.80 8.88 7.24
CA VAL A 94 -17.87 9.11 6.28
C VAL A 94 -17.81 8.16 5.10
N PHE A 95 -18.98 7.66 4.72
CA PHE A 95 -19.19 6.83 3.55
C PHE A 95 -20.19 7.49 2.62
N ASN A 96 -19.88 7.55 1.33
CA ASN A 96 -20.77 8.03 0.29
C ASN A 96 -21.18 6.86 -0.59
N GLY A 97 -22.49 6.61 -0.69
CA GLY A 97 -23.05 5.48 -1.41
C GLY A 97 -24.15 5.86 -2.40
N ARG A 98 -24.54 4.87 -3.19
CA ARG A 98 -25.64 4.95 -4.17
C ARG A 98 -26.54 3.74 -3.99
N ASN A 99 -27.85 3.95 -3.87
CA ASN A 99 -28.79 2.85 -3.77
C ASN A 99 -29.05 2.22 -5.16
N HIS A 100 -29.52 0.97 -5.17
CA HIS A 100 -29.81 0.21 -6.38
C HIS A 100 -31.27 -0.26 -6.29
N PHE A 101 -32.22 0.66 -6.47
CA PHE A 101 -33.61 0.41 -6.05
C PHE A 101 -34.51 -0.19 -7.14
N ILE A 102 -34.52 0.32 -8.39
CA ILE A 102 -35.62 -0.03 -9.33
C ILE A 102 -35.18 -0.42 -10.75
N ILE A 103 -34.05 0.07 -11.26
CA ILE A 103 -33.42 -0.42 -12.49
C ILE A 103 -31.91 -0.33 -12.26
N PRO A 104 -31.15 -1.44 -12.22
CA PRO A 104 -29.73 -1.36 -12.00
C PRO A 104 -29.12 -0.47 -13.10
N TYR A 105 -28.40 0.57 -12.68
CA TYR A 105 -27.60 1.51 -13.50
C TYR A 105 -28.28 2.78 -14.07
N LEU A 106 -29.59 2.99 -13.97
CA LEU A 106 -30.23 4.21 -14.55
C LEU A 106 -30.63 5.28 -13.53
N ILE A 107 -31.15 4.89 -12.37
CA ILE A 107 -31.67 5.83 -11.35
C ILE A 107 -31.13 5.39 -9.98
N GLN A 108 -30.16 6.14 -9.45
CA GLN A 108 -29.48 5.85 -8.18
C GLN A 108 -29.54 7.07 -7.25
N ILE A 109 -30.14 6.89 -6.07
CA ILE A 109 -30.23 7.90 -5.02
C ILE A 109 -28.88 7.98 -4.27
N PRO A 110 -28.22 9.15 -4.24
CA PRO A 110 -27.08 9.41 -3.37
C PRO A 110 -27.46 9.39 -1.88
N TYR A 111 -26.69 8.66 -1.07
CA TYR A 111 -26.79 8.70 0.38
C TYR A 111 -25.40 8.76 1.03
N TYR A 112 -25.33 9.26 2.26
CA TYR A 112 -24.12 9.23 3.07
C TYR A 112 -24.39 8.64 4.45
N ILE A 113 -23.36 8.04 5.04
CA ILE A 113 -23.31 7.65 6.44
C ILE A 113 -22.13 8.40 7.04
N TRP A 114 -22.39 9.27 8.00
CA TRP A 114 -21.39 10.12 8.63
C TRP A 114 -21.38 9.91 10.14
N LEU A 115 -20.18 9.84 10.70
CA LEU A 115 -19.91 9.79 12.12
C LEU A 115 -19.01 10.97 12.47
N GLY A 116 -19.41 11.77 13.45
CA GLY A 116 -18.61 12.88 13.97
C GLY A 116 -18.58 12.93 15.48
N ARG A 117 -17.65 13.73 15.99
CA ARG A 117 -17.42 13.96 17.43
C ARG A 117 -17.35 15.44 17.73
N THR A 118 -17.68 15.84 18.95
CA THR A 118 -17.59 17.24 19.38
C THR A 118 -16.15 17.76 19.28
N THR A 119 -15.95 18.89 18.62
CA THR A 119 -14.66 19.57 18.49
C THR A 119 -14.24 20.21 19.83
N ARG A 120 -12.95 20.09 20.19
CA ARG A 120 -12.36 21.00 21.19
C ARG A 120 -12.27 22.37 20.53
N ILE A 121 -13.19 23.28 20.83
CA ILE A 121 -12.90 24.70 20.65
C ILE A 121 -12.08 25.10 21.88
N SER A 122 -10.76 25.13 21.76
CA SER A 122 -9.93 25.86 22.71
C SER A 122 -10.27 27.33 22.58
N ALA A 123 -11.14 27.82 23.46
CA ALA A 123 -11.20 29.24 23.75
C ALA A 123 -9.83 29.67 24.29
N GLU A 124 -9.35 30.84 23.86
CA GLU A 124 -8.03 31.44 24.12
C GLU A 124 -6.91 31.07 23.13
N THR A 125 -6.82 31.82 22.03
CA THR A 125 -5.51 32.26 21.53
C THR A 125 -5.67 33.66 20.94
N SER A 126 -5.25 34.66 21.71
CA SER A 126 -5.02 36.03 21.24
C SER A 126 -3.92 36.03 20.16
N ALA A 127 -4.11 36.87 19.15
CA ALA A 127 -3.22 37.03 18.02
C ALA A 127 -1.92 37.73 18.43
N THR A 128 -0.87 36.97 18.78
CA THR A 128 0.51 37.48 18.76
C THR A 128 1.65 36.45 18.69
N ASP A 129 1.42 35.14 18.74
CA ASP A 129 2.51 34.14 18.65
C ASP A 129 2.39 33.23 17.42
N ILE A 130 2.79 33.75 16.26
CA ILE A 130 3.11 32.93 15.08
C ILE A 130 4.58 32.53 15.19
N ARG A 131 4.88 31.67 16.15
CA ARG A 131 6.10 30.86 16.17
C ARG A 131 5.71 29.47 16.64
N ILE A 132 5.81 28.52 15.71
CA ILE A 132 5.97 27.08 15.96
C ILE A 132 4.97 26.55 17.00
N LYS A 133 3.70 26.40 16.61
CA LYS A 133 2.86 25.37 17.24
C LYS A 133 3.24 24.05 16.61
N ASP A 134 3.94 23.27 17.41
CA ASP A 134 4.32 21.89 17.20
C ASP A 134 3.28 21.08 16.41
N CYS A 135 3.79 20.17 15.59
CA CYS A 135 3.08 18.97 15.15
C CYS A 135 2.74 18.07 16.35
N THR A 136 1.99 18.59 17.32
CA THR A 136 1.38 17.79 18.36
C THR A 136 0.25 17.01 17.74
N LEU A 137 0.47 15.69 17.66
CA LEU A 137 -0.55 14.66 17.78
C LEU A 137 -1.79 15.25 18.45
N SER A 138 -2.91 15.30 17.73
CA SER A 138 -4.16 15.67 18.38
C SER A 138 -4.35 14.73 19.56
N ASP A 139 -4.33 15.31 20.75
CA ASP A 139 -4.22 14.65 22.04
C ASP A 139 -5.57 14.00 22.39
N ASN A 140 -5.92 12.97 21.62
CA ASN A 140 -7.23 12.35 21.58
C ASN A 140 -7.14 10.83 21.73
N SER A 141 -7.72 10.37 22.85
CA SER A 141 -7.90 9.00 23.32
C SER A 141 -6.69 8.38 24.04
N LYS A 142 -6.96 7.89 25.26
CA LYS A 142 -6.09 7.02 26.07
C LYS A 142 -5.83 5.63 25.41
N GLU A 143 -6.04 5.50 24.11
CA GLU A 143 -5.70 4.33 23.30
C GLU A 143 -4.91 4.77 22.06
N GLN A 144 -3.69 5.31 22.29
CA GLN A 144 -2.73 5.53 21.21
C GLN A 144 -2.51 4.21 20.45
N LYS A 145 -2.94 4.15 19.19
CA LYS A 145 -2.71 3.00 18.31
C LYS A 145 -1.21 2.81 18.11
N SER A 146 -0.76 1.57 17.89
CA SER A 146 0.63 1.25 17.54
C SER A 146 1.04 1.74 16.15
N TRP A 147 0.10 2.33 15.38
CA TRP A 147 0.44 3.03 14.16
C TRP A 147 -0.32 4.34 14.04
N ALA A 148 0.30 5.29 13.34
CA ALA A 148 -0.30 6.56 12.99
C ALA A 148 -0.03 6.84 11.51
N ARG A 149 -1.09 7.15 10.77
CA ARG A 149 -0.97 7.70 9.43
C ARG A 149 -1.03 9.21 9.51
N LEU A 150 0.00 9.88 9.02
CA LEU A 150 0.04 11.33 8.98
C LEU A 150 -0.92 11.85 7.91
N GLU A 151 -1.51 13.00 8.18
CA GLU A 151 -2.39 13.69 7.24
C GLU A 151 -1.62 14.04 5.96
N TYR A 152 -2.31 13.89 4.83
CA TYR A 152 -1.80 14.23 3.50
C TYR A 152 -2.96 14.77 2.68
N GLN A 153 -2.66 15.54 1.63
CA GLN A 153 -3.67 16.13 0.75
C GLN A 153 -3.85 15.25 -0.50
N PRO A 154 -4.95 14.47 -0.64
CA PRO A 154 -5.10 13.54 -1.77
C PRO A 154 -5.16 14.23 -3.14
N SER A 155 -5.52 15.52 -3.17
CA SER A 155 -5.65 16.34 -4.37
C SER A 155 -4.31 16.78 -4.98
N LYS A 156 -3.19 16.67 -4.25
CA LYS A 156 -1.88 17.02 -4.80
C LYS A 156 -1.54 16.17 -6.04
N PRO A 157 -0.93 16.75 -7.09
CA PRO A 157 -0.55 16.02 -8.29
C PRO A 157 0.33 14.79 -8.02
N GLU A 158 1.24 14.89 -7.04
CA GLU A 158 2.13 13.82 -6.64
C GLU A 158 1.39 12.56 -6.15
N HIS A 159 0.19 12.71 -5.59
CA HIS A 159 -0.64 11.61 -5.08
C HIS A 159 -1.76 11.21 -6.05
N SER A 160 -2.42 12.19 -6.66
CA SER A 160 -3.61 11.97 -7.50
C SER A 160 -3.33 11.26 -8.83
N GLN A 161 -2.06 11.18 -9.25
CA GLN A 161 -1.63 10.36 -10.38
C GLN A 161 -1.82 8.85 -10.16
N PHE A 162 -1.97 8.40 -8.91
CA PHE A 162 -2.13 6.98 -8.59
C PHE A 162 -3.61 6.62 -8.37
N SER A 163 -4.14 5.76 -9.22
CA SER A 163 -5.50 5.22 -9.09
C SER A 163 -5.57 3.92 -8.29
N THR A 164 -4.45 3.22 -8.14
CA THR A 164 -4.35 1.95 -7.41
C THR A 164 -2.91 1.71 -6.92
N TYR A 165 -2.72 0.70 -6.07
CA TYR A 165 -1.38 0.28 -5.62
C TYR A 165 -0.64 -0.43 -6.75
N ILE A 166 0.69 -0.27 -6.76
CA ILE A 166 1.56 -0.90 -7.74
C ILE A 166 1.79 -2.36 -7.36
N TYR A 167 2.18 -2.58 -6.10
CA TYR A 167 2.62 -3.88 -5.62
C TYR A 167 1.66 -4.42 -4.55
N GLY A 168 1.07 -5.59 -4.78
CA GLY A 168 0.28 -6.30 -3.74
C GLY A 168 1.16 -7.08 -2.76
N PHE A 169 2.44 -7.21 -3.05
CA PHE A 169 3.48 -7.88 -2.28
C PHE A 169 4.86 -7.30 -2.63
N THR A 170 5.85 -7.48 -1.77
CA THR A 170 7.20 -6.89 -1.93
C THR A 170 8.12 -7.84 -2.69
N TRP A 171 9.01 -7.30 -3.54
CA TRP A 171 10.00 -8.03 -4.36
C TRP A 171 11.43 -7.89 -3.80
N GLU A 172 11.55 -7.88 -2.48
CA GLU A 172 12.84 -7.88 -1.77
C GLU A 172 12.76 -8.86 -0.62
N ASP A 173 13.83 -9.61 -0.38
CA ASP A 173 13.86 -10.64 0.65
C ASP A 173 14.07 -10.05 2.04
N PRO A 174 13.04 -9.98 2.90
CA PRO A 174 13.17 -9.40 4.23
C PRO A 174 14.06 -10.25 5.14
N GLN A 175 14.28 -11.54 4.84
CA GLN A 175 15.18 -12.37 5.64
C GLN A 175 16.62 -11.89 5.48
N ARG A 176 17.03 -11.59 4.25
CA ARG A 176 18.35 -11.04 3.98
C ARG A 176 18.49 -9.65 4.61
N ASP A 177 17.44 -8.83 4.52
CA ASP A 177 17.42 -7.51 5.16
C ASP A 177 17.62 -7.64 6.68
N ILE A 178 16.88 -8.53 7.36
CA ILE A 178 16.98 -8.75 8.81
C ILE A 178 18.41 -9.15 9.24
N GLU A 179 19.09 -10.02 8.48
CA GLU A 179 20.46 -10.44 8.77
C GLU A 179 21.45 -9.26 8.76
N ILE A 180 21.27 -8.31 7.85
CA ILE A 180 22.14 -7.14 7.68
C ILE A 180 21.75 -6.02 8.63
N LEU A 181 20.44 -5.83 8.81
CA LEU A 181 19.91 -4.77 9.65
C LEU A 181 20.38 -4.97 11.09
N ASP A 182 20.46 -6.21 11.58
CA ASP A 182 20.85 -6.49 12.97
C ASP A 182 19.97 -5.65 13.93
N LEU A 183 18.67 -6.00 13.93
CA LEU A 183 17.62 -5.19 14.53
C LEU A 183 17.70 -5.20 16.07
N HIS A 184 17.69 -4.02 16.68
CA HIS A 184 17.76 -3.81 18.13
C HIS A 184 16.56 -3.04 18.67
N ASP A 185 16.34 -3.12 19.99
CA ASP A 185 15.37 -2.27 20.69
C ASP A 185 15.75 -0.79 20.56
N GLY A 186 14.77 0.06 20.29
CA GLY A 186 14.96 1.49 20.06
C GLY A 186 15.43 1.86 18.65
N ASP A 187 15.56 0.89 17.74
CA ASP A 187 15.88 1.21 16.34
C ASP A 187 14.76 2.04 15.69
N ASN A 188 15.18 3.16 15.10
CA ASN A 188 14.35 4.04 14.31
C ASN A 188 14.71 3.90 12.82
N ILE A 189 13.79 3.35 12.04
CA ILE A 189 14.06 2.83 10.71
C ILE A 189 13.13 3.49 9.70
N LEU A 190 13.69 4.08 8.65
CA LEU A 190 12.93 4.51 7.48
C LEU A 190 12.89 3.38 6.45
N ALA A 191 11.71 3.10 5.90
CA ALA A 191 11.56 2.13 4.83
C ALA A 191 10.48 2.58 3.84
N ILE A 192 10.70 2.34 2.55
CA ILE A 192 9.63 2.49 1.56
C ILE A 192 8.50 1.51 1.91
N THR A 193 7.25 1.99 1.94
CA THR A 193 6.10 1.18 2.35
C THR A 193 5.92 -0.02 1.45
N SER A 194 5.92 0.18 0.12
CA SER A 194 5.60 -0.87 -0.85
C SER A 194 4.28 -1.58 -0.47
N ALA A 195 4.25 -2.90 -0.42
CA ALA A 195 3.09 -3.65 0.06
C ALA A 195 3.00 -3.76 1.60
N GLY A 196 4.00 -3.26 2.33
CA GLY A 196 4.11 -3.35 3.79
C GLY A 196 4.70 -4.65 4.32
N ASP A 197 5.14 -5.58 3.46
CA ASP A 197 5.56 -6.92 3.90
C ASP A 197 6.86 -6.89 4.70
N ASN A 198 7.85 -6.13 4.24
CA ASN A 198 9.17 -6.08 4.87
C ASN A 198 9.10 -5.42 6.25
N VAL A 199 8.39 -4.29 6.38
CA VAL A 199 8.20 -3.62 7.67
C VAL A 199 7.43 -4.49 8.67
N LEU A 200 6.47 -5.29 8.22
CA LEU A 200 5.79 -6.27 9.05
C LEU A 200 6.72 -7.44 9.43
N ALA A 201 7.60 -7.88 8.52
CA ALA A 201 8.62 -8.88 8.83
C ALA A 201 9.59 -8.38 9.91
N TYR A 202 10.05 -7.11 9.82
CA TYR A 202 10.93 -6.50 10.83
C TYR A 202 10.25 -6.44 12.19
N ALA A 203 9.01 -5.96 12.25
CA ALA A 203 8.23 -5.88 13.49
C ALA A 203 7.87 -7.26 14.08
N ALA A 204 7.76 -8.30 13.25
CA ALA A 204 7.58 -9.68 13.71
C ALA A 204 8.89 -10.29 14.25
N HIS A 205 10.03 -9.79 13.79
CA HIS A 205 11.35 -10.26 14.20
C HIS A 205 11.80 -9.61 15.51
N GLN A 206 11.73 -8.27 15.59
CA GLN A 206 12.26 -7.49 16.71
C GLN A 206 11.22 -6.55 17.32
N LYS A 207 11.29 -6.43 18.65
CA LYS A 207 10.49 -5.51 19.45
C LYS A 207 11.21 -4.17 19.63
N GLY A 208 10.46 -3.13 19.94
CA GLY A 208 10.98 -1.80 20.21
C GLY A 208 11.27 -0.97 18.96
N LEU A 209 10.79 -1.40 17.79
CA LEU A 209 11.08 -0.71 16.53
C LEU A 209 10.15 0.49 16.33
N THR A 210 10.72 1.59 15.84
CA THR A 210 9.97 2.68 15.20
C THR A 210 10.20 2.60 13.70
N LEU A 211 9.13 2.41 12.94
CA LEU A 211 9.16 2.17 11.49
C LEU A 211 8.48 3.35 10.79
N HIS A 212 9.26 4.18 10.09
CA HIS A 212 8.78 5.24 9.21
C HIS A 212 8.52 4.65 7.83
N CYS A 213 7.27 4.30 7.54
CA CYS A 213 6.84 3.74 6.26
C CYS A 213 6.49 4.87 5.30
N VAL A 214 7.25 5.01 4.22
CA VAL A 214 7.12 6.15 3.29
C VAL A 214 6.68 5.67 1.91
N ASP A 215 5.64 6.29 1.36
CA ASP A 215 5.27 6.08 -0.03
C ASP A 215 4.59 7.32 -0.60
N MET A 216 4.86 7.63 -1.87
CA MET A 216 4.17 8.71 -2.57
C MET A 216 2.79 8.26 -3.05
N ASN A 217 2.58 6.96 -3.31
CA ASN A 217 1.32 6.37 -3.70
C ASN A 217 0.44 6.10 -2.47
N PRO A 218 -0.68 6.84 -2.28
CA PRO A 218 -1.56 6.63 -1.14
C PRO A 218 -2.14 5.22 -1.05
N CYS A 219 -2.29 4.53 -2.18
CA CYS A 219 -2.86 3.18 -2.25
C CYS A 219 -1.93 2.12 -1.64
N GLN A 220 -0.61 2.32 -1.70
CA GLN A 220 0.36 1.45 -1.01
C GLN A 220 0.21 1.58 0.51
N ASN A 221 0.10 2.82 0.98
CA ASN A 221 -0.18 3.12 2.38
C ASN A 221 -1.56 2.62 2.82
N HIS A 222 -2.59 2.65 1.95
CA HIS A 222 -3.89 2.03 2.22
C HIS A 222 -3.77 0.52 2.45
N LEU A 223 -2.86 -0.16 1.75
CA LEU A 223 -2.62 -1.60 1.88
C LEU A 223 -1.89 -1.95 3.18
N LEU A 224 -0.84 -1.22 3.53
CA LEU A 224 -0.18 -1.40 4.84
C LEU A 224 -1.18 -1.15 5.99
N GLU A 225 -1.97 -0.08 5.89
CA GLU A 225 -2.98 0.26 6.89
C GLU A 225 -4.07 -0.83 7.02
N LEU A 226 -4.48 -1.46 5.90
CA LEU A 226 -5.39 -2.60 5.91
C LEU A 226 -4.79 -3.82 6.62
N LYS A 227 -3.51 -4.13 6.38
CA LYS A 227 -2.81 -5.23 7.06
C LYS A 227 -2.71 -4.97 8.56
N LEU A 228 -2.36 -3.74 8.97
CA LEU A 228 -2.28 -3.36 10.39
C LEU A 228 -3.66 -3.41 11.07
N ALA A 229 -4.71 -2.93 10.41
CA ALA A 229 -6.09 -3.05 10.90
C ALA A 229 -6.49 -4.51 11.07
N ALA A 230 -6.19 -5.36 10.08
CA ALA A 230 -6.51 -6.78 10.13
C ALA A 230 -5.76 -7.53 11.22
N LEU A 231 -4.48 -7.20 11.44
CA LEU A 231 -3.71 -7.73 12.57
C LEU A 231 -4.31 -7.29 13.91
N ALA A 232 -4.81 -6.06 14.01
CA ALA A 232 -5.35 -5.54 15.26
C ALA A 232 -6.72 -6.13 15.65
N SER A 233 -7.58 -6.48 14.67
CA SER A 233 -8.97 -6.84 14.96
C SER A 233 -9.43 -8.21 14.50
N LEU A 234 -8.74 -8.89 13.56
CA LEU A 234 -9.18 -10.18 13.04
C LEU A 234 -8.53 -11.36 13.76
N ASP A 235 -9.12 -12.54 13.56
CA ASP A 235 -8.46 -13.80 13.83
C ASP A 235 -7.52 -14.20 12.68
N TYR A 236 -6.69 -15.21 12.93
CA TYR A 236 -5.75 -15.71 11.93
C TYR A 236 -6.45 -16.26 10.67
N ARG A 237 -7.67 -16.80 10.80
CA ARG A 237 -8.38 -17.43 9.68
C ARG A 237 -8.74 -16.38 8.63
N HIS A 238 -9.33 -15.27 9.07
CA HIS A 238 -9.70 -14.16 8.18
C HIS A 238 -8.46 -13.45 7.65
N PHE A 239 -7.45 -13.23 8.50
CA PHE A 239 -6.17 -12.66 8.07
C PHE A 239 -5.51 -13.51 6.97
N TRP A 240 -5.48 -14.84 7.14
CA TRP A 240 -4.96 -15.79 6.16
C TRP A 240 -5.80 -15.85 4.88
N ASN A 241 -7.13 -15.78 4.98
CA ASN A 241 -7.97 -15.74 3.78
C ASN A 241 -7.68 -14.47 2.96
N MET A 242 -7.59 -13.31 3.62
CA MET A 242 -7.29 -12.05 2.97
C MET A 242 -5.89 -12.06 2.34
N PHE A 243 -4.84 -12.26 3.12
CA PHE A 243 -3.46 -12.03 2.67
C PHE A 243 -2.64 -13.31 2.44
N GLY A 244 -3.18 -14.50 2.69
CA GLY A 244 -2.59 -15.77 2.27
C GLY A 244 -3.19 -16.23 0.95
N LYS A 245 -4.52 -16.40 0.93
CA LYS A 245 -5.27 -16.84 -0.26
C LYS A 245 -5.58 -15.71 -1.25
N GLY A 246 -5.55 -14.46 -0.79
CA GLY A 246 -6.00 -13.31 -1.58
C GLY A 246 -7.53 -13.23 -1.72
N HIS A 247 -8.30 -14.00 -0.94
CA HIS A 247 -9.73 -14.17 -1.14
C HIS A 247 -10.49 -14.34 0.18
N GLU A 248 -11.36 -13.37 0.48
CA GLU A 248 -12.24 -13.36 1.65
C GLU A 248 -13.66 -12.97 1.19
N PRO A 249 -14.59 -13.93 1.08
CA PRO A 249 -15.95 -13.69 0.58
C PRO A 249 -16.71 -12.62 1.36
N HIS A 250 -16.45 -12.51 2.67
CA HIS A 250 -17.11 -11.55 3.55
C HIS A 250 -16.29 -10.26 3.75
N PHE A 251 -15.32 -9.97 2.87
CA PHE A 251 -14.42 -8.84 3.03
C PHE A 251 -15.15 -7.52 3.24
N LYS A 252 -16.25 -7.28 2.50
CA LYS A 252 -17.03 -6.04 2.64
C LYS A 252 -17.66 -5.91 4.02
N ASP A 253 -18.17 -7.01 4.59
CA ASP A 253 -18.80 -6.99 5.90
C ASP A 253 -17.72 -6.75 6.96
N ILE A 254 -16.64 -7.53 6.93
CA ILE A 254 -15.45 -7.40 7.79
C ILE A 254 -14.86 -5.98 7.73
N LEU A 255 -14.80 -5.39 6.54
CA LEU A 255 -14.31 -4.03 6.34
C LEU A 255 -15.15 -3.01 7.11
N ASN A 256 -16.47 -3.18 7.14
CA ASN A 256 -17.38 -2.26 7.83
C ASN A 256 -17.43 -2.52 9.34
N THR A 257 -17.42 -3.79 9.76
CA THR A 257 -17.62 -4.20 11.16
C THR A 257 -16.34 -4.19 11.97
N ASP A 258 -15.28 -4.81 11.46
CA ASP A 258 -14.08 -5.14 12.24
C ASP A 258 -12.88 -4.25 11.91
N LEU A 259 -12.76 -3.80 10.65
CA LEU A 259 -11.60 -3.01 10.19
C LEU A 259 -11.84 -1.50 10.23
N SER A 260 -13.09 -1.05 10.13
CA SER A 260 -13.41 0.37 9.90
C SER A 260 -12.86 1.29 10.98
N SER A 261 -12.93 0.91 12.26
CA SER A 261 -12.43 1.67 13.40
C SER A 261 -10.89 1.84 13.39
N HIS A 262 -10.19 0.94 12.71
CA HIS A 262 -8.73 0.89 12.66
C HIS A 262 -8.14 1.64 11.45
N LEU A 263 -8.92 1.83 10.38
CA LEU A 263 -8.50 2.52 9.17
C LEU A 263 -8.63 4.05 9.27
N SER A 264 -7.81 4.79 8.53
CA SER A 264 -8.07 6.19 8.17
C SER A 264 -9.31 6.31 7.29
N LEU A 265 -9.83 7.53 7.14
CA LEU A 265 -10.99 7.77 6.31
C LEU A 265 -10.71 7.46 4.83
N ASN A 266 -9.60 7.99 4.30
CA ASN A 266 -9.17 7.73 2.92
C ASN A 266 -8.96 6.24 2.64
N ALA A 267 -8.32 5.48 3.54
CA ALA A 267 -8.13 4.04 3.35
C ALA A 267 -9.46 3.27 3.36
N TYR A 268 -10.36 3.60 4.29
CA TYR A 268 -11.68 2.97 4.34
C TYR A 268 -12.48 3.21 3.04
N GLN A 269 -12.51 4.44 2.54
CA GLN A 269 -13.20 4.77 1.29
C GLN A 269 -12.59 4.08 0.07
N TYR A 270 -11.26 4.00 0.01
CA TYR A 270 -10.56 3.25 -1.03
C TYR A 270 -10.96 1.77 -1.02
N TRP A 271 -10.90 1.10 0.13
CA TRP A 271 -11.21 -0.33 0.23
C TRP A 271 -12.69 -0.64 0.03
N GLN A 272 -13.58 0.29 0.41
CA GLN A 272 -15.01 0.14 0.17
C GLN A 272 -15.34 0.24 -1.32
N SER A 273 -14.63 1.10 -2.05
CA SER A 273 -14.75 1.21 -3.51
C SER A 273 -14.10 0.01 -4.23
N ASN A 274 -13.09 -0.60 -3.62
CA ASN A 274 -12.32 -1.72 -4.16
C ASN A 274 -12.61 -3.05 -3.42
N SER A 275 -13.82 -3.21 -2.87
CA SER A 275 -14.15 -4.40 -2.06
C SER A 275 -14.10 -5.72 -2.84
N THR A 276 -14.15 -5.63 -4.17
CA THR A 276 -14.01 -6.76 -5.09
C THR A 276 -12.57 -7.29 -5.19
N ALA A 277 -11.58 -6.60 -4.62
CA ALA A 277 -10.19 -7.08 -4.62
C ALA A 277 -10.06 -8.44 -3.91
N PHE A 278 -10.72 -8.60 -2.76
CA PHE A 278 -10.73 -9.86 -1.99
C PHE A 278 -11.98 -10.72 -2.25
N ALA A 279 -13.03 -10.15 -2.82
CA ALA A 279 -14.27 -10.87 -3.17
C ALA A 279 -14.68 -10.59 -4.63
N PRO A 280 -13.86 -10.96 -5.62
CA PRO A 280 -14.16 -10.68 -7.02
C PRO A 280 -15.39 -11.46 -7.48
N LYS A 281 -16.31 -10.78 -8.16
CA LYS A 281 -17.46 -11.43 -8.80
C LYS A 281 -16.95 -12.27 -9.96
N GLN A 282 -17.03 -13.59 -9.82
CA GLN A 282 -16.60 -14.51 -10.87
C GLN A 282 -17.67 -14.58 -11.97
N SER A 283 -17.29 -14.21 -13.20
CA SER A 283 -18.16 -14.37 -14.36
C SER A 283 -18.22 -15.84 -14.76
N ARG A 284 -19.42 -16.43 -14.74
CA ARG A 284 -19.64 -17.83 -15.17
C ARG A 284 -19.24 -18.05 -16.62
N LEU A 285 -19.54 -17.07 -17.49
CA LEU A 285 -19.16 -17.13 -18.91
C LEU A 285 -17.64 -17.04 -19.08
N ALA A 286 -16.98 -16.10 -18.41
CA ALA A 286 -15.52 -15.99 -18.48
C ALA A 286 -14.83 -17.23 -17.89
N GLY A 287 -15.39 -17.81 -16.82
CA GLY A 287 -14.92 -19.07 -16.25
C GLY A 287 -15.04 -20.23 -17.24
N TRP A 288 -16.13 -20.32 -18.00
CA TRP A 288 -16.31 -21.33 -19.04
C TRP A 288 -15.34 -21.15 -20.23
N ILE A 289 -15.14 -19.92 -20.70
CA ILE A 289 -14.27 -19.63 -21.87
C ILE A 289 -12.78 -19.68 -21.51
N PHE A 290 -12.39 -19.10 -20.37
CA PHE A 290 -10.98 -18.83 -20.04
C PHE A 290 -10.44 -19.68 -18.87
N GLY A 291 -11.30 -20.47 -18.22
CA GLY A 291 -10.93 -21.36 -17.12
C GLY A 291 -10.19 -20.61 -16.00
N ASP A 292 -9.04 -21.15 -15.58
CA ASP A 292 -8.19 -20.54 -14.54
C ASP A 292 -7.70 -19.12 -14.86
N LEU A 293 -7.75 -18.68 -16.13
CA LEU A 293 -7.34 -17.32 -16.48
C LEU A 293 -8.39 -16.28 -16.03
N ALA A 294 -9.65 -16.70 -15.85
CA ALA A 294 -10.72 -15.87 -15.30
C ALA A 294 -10.71 -15.81 -13.77
N LYS A 295 -9.93 -16.66 -13.09
CA LYS A 295 -9.80 -16.61 -11.63
C LYS A 295 -9.11 -15.31 -11.22
N ARG A 296 -9.78 -14.57 -10.35
CA ARG A 296 -9.30 -13.33 -9.77
C ARG A 296 -9.25 -13.47 -8.25
N ASN A 297 -8.30 -12.77 -7.66
CA ASN A 297 -8.12 -12.56 -6.23
C ASN A 297 -7.31 -11.27 -6.03
N PHE A 298 -6.99 -10.96 -4.78
CA PHE A 298 -6.20 -9.78 -4.40
C PHE A 298 -4.91 -9.64 -5.22
N TYR A 299 -4.15 -10.73 -5.38
CA TYR A 299 -2.89 -10.75 -6.12
C TYR A 299 -3.04 -10.53 -7.63
N THR A 300 -4.26 -10.62 -8.16
CA THR A 300 -4.57 -10.31 -9.57
C THR A 300 -5.10 -8.89 -9.78
N THR A 301 -4.97 -8.04 -8.76
CA THR A 301 -5.37 -6.62 -8.80
C THR A 301 -4.15 -5.70 -8.61
N GLY A 302 -4.33 -4.40 -8.84
CA GLY A 302 -3.20 -3.46 -8.95
C GLY A 302 -2.37 -3.68 -10.22
N TYR A 303 -1.26 -2.95 -10.35
CA TYR A 303 -0.38 -3.07 -11.52
C TYR A 303 0.33 -4.44 -11.56
N SER A 304 0.93 -4.85 -10.44
CA SER A 304 1.58 -6.17 -10.31
C SER A 304 0.63 -7.34 -10.61
N GLY A 305 -0.65 -7.25 -10.24
CA GLY A 305 -1.61 -8.28 -10.57
C GLY A 305 -1.91 -8.41 -12.07
N THR A 306 -1.85 -7.30 -12.81
CA THR A 306 -1.93 -7.33 -14.28
C THR A 306 -0.75 -8.10 -14.87
N ALA A 307 0.46 -7.86 -14.37
CA ALA A 307 1.65 -8.60 -14.77
C ALA A 307 1.52 -10.11 -14.48
N LEU A 308 0.97 -10.50 -13.31
CA LEU A 308 0.74 -11.92 -12.99
C LEU A 308 -0.30 -12.58 -13.92
N ILE A 309 -1.33 -11.85 -14.35
CA ILE A 309 -2.30 -12.35 -15.34
C ILE A 309 -1.63 -12.52 -16.71
N CYS A 310 -0.84 -11.54 -17.15
CA CYS A 310 -0.09 -11.61 -18.39
C CYS A 310 0.88 -12.80 -18.38
N LEU A 311 1.61 -13.01 -17.28
CA LEU A 311 2.50 -14.16 -17.13
C LEU A 311 1.73 -15.48 -17.24
N ARG A 312 0.61 -15.63 -16.53
CA ARG A 312 -0.24 -16.84 -16.63
C ARG A 312 -0.70 -17.07 -18.07
N LEU A 313 -1.09 -16.02 -18.77
CA LEU A 313 -1.47 -16.09 -20.19
C LEU A 313 -0.31 -16.56 -21.06
N VAL A 314 0.88 -15.98 -20.89
CA VAL A 314 2.10 -16.37 -21.63
C VAL A 314 2.45 -17.85 -21.36
N LEU A 315 2.44 -18.29 -20.10
CA LEU A 315 2.71 -19.68 -19.74
C LEU A 315 1.70 -20.65 -20.38
N LYS A 316 0.43 -20.25 -20.52
CA LYS A 316 -0.60 -21.03 -21.22
C LYS A 316 -0.37 -21.07 -22.72
N ILE A 317 -0.09 -19.93 -23.36
CA ILE A 317 0.19 -19.84 -24.81
C ILE A 317 1.42 -20.69 -25.16
N LEU A 318 2.45 -20.66 -24.32
CA LEU A 318 3.67 -21.46 -24.49
C LEU A 318 3.49 -22.94 -24.11
N GLY A 319 2.31 -23.36 -23.62
CA GLY A 319 2.04 -24.75 -23.23
C GLY A 319 2.80 -25.23 -21.98
N VAL A 320 3.43 -24.34 -21.22
CA VAL A 320 4.27 -24.68 -20.05
C VAL A 320 3.60 -24.42 -18.71
N HIS A 321 2.36 -23.92 -18.68
CA HIS A 321 1.62 -23.63 -17.45
C HIS A 321 1.61 -24.81 -16.46
N ALA A 322 1.28 -26.02 -16.93
CA ALA A 322 1.25 -27.20 -16.07
C ALA A 322 2.65 -27.58 -15.52
N SER A 323 3.72 -27.33 -16.30
CA SER A 323 5.09 -27.54 -15.85
C SER A 323 5.50 -26.49 -14.81
N ALA A 324 5.12 -25.23 -15.00
CA ALA A 324 5.34 -24.16 -14.02
C ALA A 324 4.62 -24.48 -12.69
N GLU A 325 3.36 -24.95 -12.74
CA GLU A 325 2.66 -25.37 -11.53
C GLU A 325 3.32 -26.55 -10.82
N LYS A 326 3.96 -27.47 -11.56
CA LYS A 326 4.72 -28.58 -10.95
C LYS A 326 5.95 -28.09 -10.17
N LEU A 327 6.59 -26.99 -10.57
CA LEU A 327 7.73 -26.43 -9.83
C LEU A 327 7.34 -26.13 -8.37
N THR A 328 6.12 -25.65 -8.13
CA THR A 328 5.61 -25.33 -6.79
C THR A 328 5.17 -26.54 -5.96
N LYS A 329 5.36 -27.76 -6.48
CA LYS A 329 4.97 -29.03 -5.85
C LYS A 329 6.13 -30.04 -5.80
N CYS A 330 7.33 -29.65 -6.20
CA CYS A 330 8.49 -30.55 -6.21
C CYS A 330 9.04 -30.70 -4.78
N ASP A 331 9.25 -31.95 -4.37
CA ASP A 331 9.80 -32.27 -3.04
C ASP A 331 11.33 -32.28 -3.02
N SER A 332 12.01 -32.05 -4.16
CA SER A 332 13.47 -31.93 -4.25
C SER A 332 13.90 -30.86 -5.25
N ILE A 333 15.09 -30.30 -5.02
CA ILE A 333 15.68 -29.29 -5.91
C ILE A 333 16.08 -29.90 -7.26
N ASP A 334 16.47 -31.18 -7.29
CA ASP A 334 16.83 -31.88 -8.52
C ASP A 334 15.63 -32.03 -9.45
N GLN A 335 14.48 -32.41 -8.91
CA GLN A 335 13.23 -32.51 -9.69
C GLN A 335 12.80 -31.14 -10.22
N GLN A 336 12.90 -30.10 -9.38
CA GLN A 336 12.59 -28.73 -9.78
C GLN A 336 13.53 -28.26 -10.90
N SER A 337 14.83 -28.54 -10.77
CA SER A 337 15.88 -28.19 -11.72
C SER A 337 15.70 -28.87 -13.07
N GLU A 338 15.28 -30.14 -13.07
CA GLU A 338 14.98 -30.89 -14.28
C GLU A 338 13.79 -30.26 -15.03
N ILE A 339 12.70 -29.96 -14.32
CA ILE A 339 11.50 -29.34 -14.90
C ILE A 339 11.81 -27.94 -15.43
N TRP A 340 12.58 -27.15 -14.67
CA TRP A 340 13.02 -25.83 -15.08
C TRP A 340 13.83 -25.91 -16.37
N THR A 341 14.93 -26.66 -16.36
CA THR A 341 15.91 -26.73 -17.45
C THR A 341 15.31 -27.32 -18.74
N ASN A 342 14.61 -28.45 -18.62
CA ASN A 342 14.14 -29.21 -19.79
C ASN A 342 12.82 -28.70 -20.35
N LYS A 343 12.01 -28.00 -19.54
CA LYS A 343 10.70 -27.51 -19.95
C LYS A 343 10.63 -26.00 -19.85
N VAL A 344 10.43 -25.47 -18.64
CA VAL A 344 9.97 -24.08 -18.46
C VAL A 344 10.95 -23.06 -19.04
N ARG A 345 12.24 -23.18 -18.71
CA ARG A 345 13.31 -22.27 -19.11
C ARG A 345 13.39 -22.06 -20.62
N LYS A 346 13.38 -23.16 -21.40
CA LYS A 346 13.54 -23.13 -22.87
C LYS A 346 12.46 -22.29 -23.54
N TYR A 347 11.20 -22.47 -23.12
CA TYR A 347 10.09 -21.75 -23.73
C TYR A 347 10.00 -20.30 -23.26
N ILE A 348 10.30 -20.01 -21.99
CA ILE A 348 10.27 -18.63 -21.47
C ILE A 348 11.39 -17.79 -22.10
N LEU A 349 12.64 -18.23 -22.02
CA LEU A 349 13.79 -17.45 -22.50
C LEU A 349 13.79 -17.26 -24.03
N GLY A 350 13.21 -18.20 -24.77
CA GLY A 350 13.05 -18.09 -26.22
C GLY A 350 11.78 -17.35 -26.68
N SER A 351 10.95 -16.88 -25.75
CA SER A 351 9.66 -16.28 -26.10
C SER A 351 9.77 -14.84 -26.58
N LEU A 352 8.83 -14.43 -27.44
CA LEU A 352 8.64 -13.03 -27.81
C LEU A 352 8.37 -12.15 -26.58
N ALA A 353 7.77 -12.70 -25.52
CA ALA A 353 7.51 -11.96 -24.28
C ALA A 353 8.80 -11.43 -23.63
N VAL A 354 9.88 -12.23 -23.63
CA VAL A 354 11.19 -11.78 -23.13
C VAL A 354 11.82 -10.75 -24.07
N GLN A 355 11.65 -10.90 -25.39
CA GLN A 355 12.15 -9.92 -26.36
C GLN A 355 11.44 -8.56 -26.23
N LEU A 356 10.14 -8.54 -25.89
CA LEU A 356 9.39 -7.30 -25.67
C LEU A 356 9.89 -6.50 -24.46
N LEU A 357 10.63 -7.12 -23.53
CA LEU A 357 11.25 -6.43 -22.40
C LEU A 357 12.39 -5.49 -22.82
N ASP A 358 12.95 -5.65 -24.02
CA ASP A 358 13.88 -4.70 -24.61
C ASP A 358 13.22 -3.37 -24.99
N ASN A 359 11.91 -3.21 -24.83
CA ASN A 359 11.22 -1.95 -25.01
C ASN A 359 10.96 -1.26 -23.64
N PRO A 360 11.51 -0.06 -23.40
CA PRO A 360 11.33 0.65 -22.13
C PRO A 360 9.86 1.00 -21.83
N LEU A 361 9.02 1.19 -22.86
CA LEU A 361 7.59 1.46 -22.66
C LEU A 361 6.84 0.23 -22.13
N VAL A 362 7.24 -0.97 -22.56
CA VAL A 362 6.68 -2.23 -22.05
C VAL A 362 7.08 -2.41 -20.59
N MET A 363 8.35 -2.17 -20.29
CA MET A 363 8.91 -2.22 -18.94
C MET A 363 8.20 -1.27 -17.97
N TRP A 364 8.00 -0.01 -18.37
CA TRP A 364 7.27 0.95 -17.56
C TRP A 364 5.81 0.55 -17.35
N ARG A 365 5.07 0.23 -18.42
CA ARG A 365 3.62 -0.01 -18.33
C ARG A 365 3.24 -1.33 -17.66
N LEU A 366 4.07 -2.37 -17.77
CA LEU A 366 3.77 -3.69 -17.22
C LEU A 366 4.45 -3.94 -15.88
N LEU A 367 5.70 -3.51 -15.73
CA LEU A 367 6.56 -3.87 -14.58
C LEU A 367 6.90 -2.68 -13.69
N GLY A 368 6.55 -1.46 -14.11
CA GLY A 368 6.81 -0.23 -13.33
C GLY A 368 8.27 0.20 -13.35
N VAL A 369 9.09 -0.30 -14.29
CA VAL A 369 10.53 -0.01 -14.36
C VAL A 369 10.77 1.30 -15.12
N PRO A 370 11.36 2.34 -14.48
CA PRO A 370 11.62 3.62 -15.15
C PRO A 370 12.74 3.55 -16.18
N ILE A 371 12.81 4.57 -17.03
CA ILE A 371 13.78 4.66 -18.12
C ILE A 371 15.24 4.64 -17.64
N ASN A 372 15.54 5.26 -16.49
CA ASN A 372 16.90 5.33 -15.94
C ASN A 372 17.37 3.94 -15.46
N GLN A 373 16.54 3.24 -14.68
CA GLN A 373 16.80 1.87 -14.28
C GLN A 373 16.90 0.92 -15.48
N TRP A 374 16.03 1.09 -16.50
CA TRP A 374 16.11 0.29 -17.73
C TRP A 374 17.43 0.50 -18.48
N LYS A 375 17.96 1.73 -18.53
CA LYS A 375 19.27 2.00 -19.12
C LYS A 375 20.39 1.28 -18.37
N MET A 376 20.38 1.33 -17.04
CA MET A 376 21.35 0.61 -16.20
C MET A 376 21.35 -0.89 -16.50
N LEU A 377 20.17 -1.51 -16.65
CA LEU A 377 20.05 -2.93 -17.05
C LEU A 377 20.68 -3.20 -18.42
N ARG A 378 20.46 -2.30 -19.38
CA ARG A 378 20.93 -2.44 -20.77
C ARG A 378 22.42 -2.19 -20.95
N GLU A 379 23.03 -1.43 -20.06
CA GLU A 379 24.49 -1.23 -20.03
C GLU A 379 25.22 -2.51 -19.61
N GLU A 380 24.58 -3.38 -18.82
CA GLU A 380 25.19 -4.62 -18.35
C GLU A 380 24.94 -5.84 -19.24
N GLY A 381 23.95 -5.78 -20.14
CA GLY A 381 23.65 -6.87 -21.06
C GLY A 381 22.30 -6.76 -21.74
N SER A 382 21.88 -7.84 -22.40
CA SER A 382 20.54 -7.93 -22.97
C SER A 382 19.48 -8.24 -21.91
N MET A 383 18.23 -7.87 -22.15
CA MET A 383 17.14 -8.22 -21.24
C MET A 383 16.95 -9.75 -21.12
N SER A 384 17.23 -10.49 -22.20
CA SER A 384 17.22 -11.95 -22.17
C SER A 384 18.29 -12.53 -21.24
N GLN A 385 19.47 -11.91 -21.19
CA GLN A 385 20.53 -12.29 -20.27
C GLN A 385 20.13 -11.94 -18.83
N TYR A 386 19.57 -10.75 -18.59
CA TYR A 386 19.06 -10.38 -17.27
C TYR A 386 17.99 -11.35 -16.75
N VAL A 387 16.99 -11.68 -17.57
CA VAL A 387 15.94 -12.66 -17.19
C VAL A 387 16.55 -14.02 -16.88
N ARG A 388 17.52 -14.48 -17.67
CA ARG A 388 18.26 -15.73 -17.41
C ARG A 388 18.98 -15.67 -16.07
N ASP A 389 19.75 -14.62 -15.83
CA ASP A 389 20.58 -14.45 -14.64
C ASP A 389 19.76 -14.21 -13.37
N THR A 390 18.53 -13.74 -13.52
CA THR A 390 17.55 -13.63 -12.43
C THR A 390 16.91 -14.98 -12.12
N LEU A 391 16.41 -15.69 -13.15
CA LEU A 391 15.57 -16.89 -12.96
C LEU A 391 16.35 -18.19 -12.78
N ASP A 392 17.44 -18.41 -13.52
CA ASP A 392 18.20 -19.66 -13.48
C ASP A 392 18.76 -19.94 -12.08
N PRO A 393 19.45 -19.01 -11.40
CA PRO A 393 19.95 -19.26 -10.04
C PRO A 393 18.83 -19.66 -9.08
N VAL A 394 17.74 -18.90 -9.07
CA VAL A 394 16.64 -19.09 -8.12
C VAL A 394 15.93 -20.44 -8.33
N ALA A 395 15.66 -20.80 -9.59
CA ALA A 395 15.00 -22.05 -9.91
C ALA A 395 15.88 -23.29 -9.65
N LEU A 396 17.21 -23.12 -9.62
CA LEU A 396 18.16 -24.21 -9.41
C LEU A 396 18.64 -24.34 -7.96
N THR A 397 18.51 -23.30 -7.12
CA THR A 397 19.05 -23.32 -5.75
C THR A 397 18.02 -23.16 -4.64
N THR A 398 16.79 -22.73 -4.94
CA THR A 398 15.75 -22.51 -3.90
C THR A 398 14.49 -23.31 -4.20
N ARG A 399 13.81 -23.82 -3.17
CA ARG A 399 12.59 -24.64 -3.36
C ARG A 399 11.32 -23.80 -3.41
N PHE A 400 10.50 -23.96 -4.45
CA PHE A 400 9.26 -23.17 -4.59
C PHE A 400 8.08 -23.72 -3.78
N ILE A 401 8.21 -24.91 -3.18
CA ILE A 401 7.14 -25.53 -2.40
C ILE A 401 7.03 -24.98 -0.97
N ASP A 402 8.15 -24.62 -0.34
CA ASP A 402 8.26 -24.26 1.08
C ASP A 402 9.24 -23.10 1.36
N GLU A 403 10.28 -22.91 0.56
CA GLU A 403 11.33 -21.92 0.84
C GLU A 403 11.11 -20.56 0.16
N ASN A 404 10.73 -20.58 -1.13
CA ASN A 404 10.68 -19.39 -1.98
C ASN A 404 9.24 -18.97 -2.31
N TYR A 405 8.64 -18.22 -1.39
CA TYR A 405 7.26 -17.80 -1.51
C TYR A 405 7.03 -16.77 -2.62
N PHE A 406 8.06 -16.06 -3.08
CA PHE A 406 7.95 -15.06 -4.15
C PHE A 406 7.57 -15.72 -5.46
N TYR A 407 8.31 -16.77 -5.84
CA TYR A 407 8.05 -17.54 -7.06
C TYR A 407 6.84 -18.47 -6.90
N HIS A 408 6.59 -18.97 -5.69
CA HIS A 408 5.34 -19.65 -5.37
C HIS A 408 4.13 -18.75 -5.68
N LEU A 409 4.14 -17.51 -5.16
CA LEU A 409 3.07 -16.54 -5.39
C LEU A 409 2.94 -16.18 -6.87
N LEU A 410 4.06 -15.96 -7.56
CA LEU A 410 4.05 -15.61 -8.97
C LEU A 410 3.37 -16.69 -9.84
N ILE A 411 3.54 -17.96 -9.49
CA ILE A 411 2.93 -19.09 -10.22
C ILE A 411 1.50 -19.38 -9.73
N LYS A 412 1.29 -19.50 -8.41
CA LYS A 412 0.01 -19.91 -7.81
C LYS A 412 -0.98 -18.76 -7.64
N GLN A 413 -0.50 -17.52 -7.65
CA GLN A 413 -1.22 -16.29 -7.32
C GLN A 413 -1.87 -16.33 -5.93
N GLN A 414 -1.33 -17.13 -5.02
CA GLN A 414 -1.69 -17.20 -3.62
C GLN A 414 -0.52 -17.85 -2.87
N TYR A 415 -0.45 -17.65 -1.56
CA TYR A 415 0.49 -18.36 -0.71
C TYR A 415 -0.05 -19.71 -0.23
N SER A 416 0.86 -20.57 0.23
CA SER A 416 0.53 -21.79 0.97
C SER A 416 0.97 -21.64 2.42
N GLN A 417 0.37 -22.40 3.35
CA GLN A 417 0.81 -22.34 4.76
C GLN A 417 2.26 -22.79 4.97
N MET A 418 2.80 -23.58 4.03
CA MET A 418 4.20 -24.01 4.05
C MET A 418 5.14 -22.98 3.41
N CYS A 419 4.64 -22.16 2.49
CA CYS A 419 5.43 -21.21 1.71
C CYS A 419 4.74 -19.84 1.69
N CYS A 420 5.02 -19.05 2.72
CA CYS A 420 4.51 -17.70 2.88
C CYS A 420 5.51 -16.81 3.62
N PRO A 421 5.42 -15.48 3.45
CA PRO A 421 6.14 -14.51 4.26
C PRO A 421 5.98 -14.75 5.77
N GLY A 422 7.03 -14.47 6.54
CA GLY A 422 7.03 -14.66 7.99
C GLY A 422 5.84 -14.00 8.71
N TYR A 423 5.43 -12.81 8.27
CA TYR A 423 4.29 -12.07 8.84
C TYR A 423 2.92 -12.76 8.62
N LEU A 424 2.82 -13.66 7.63
CA LEU A 424 1.61 -14.43 7.35
C LEU A 424 1.55 -15.77 8.08
N THR A 425 2.65 -16.24 8.64
CA THR A 425 2.64 -17.47 9.45
C THR A 425 1.80 -17.25 10.71
N LYS A 426 1.26 -18.33 11.30
CA LYS A 426 0.52 -18.23 12.57
C LYS A 426 1.38 -17.59 13.67
N THR A 427 2.64 -17.98 13.77
CA THR A 427 3.59 -17.41 14.73
C THR A 427 3.87 -15.93 14.47
N GLY A 428 4.08 -15.53 13.21
CA GLY A 428 4.29 -14.13 12.85
C GLY A 428 3.06 -13.27 13.12
N PHE A 429 1.87 -13.78 12.80
CA PHE A 429 0.59 -13.15 13.14
C PHE A 429 0.47 -12.92 14.65
N ASP A 430 0.68 -13.96 15.48
CA ASP A 430 0.56 -13.84 16.94
C ASP A 430 1.57 -12.84 17.51
N LYS A 431 2.83 -12.86 17.01
CA LYS A 431 3.86 -11.87 17.40
C LYS A 431 3.45 -10.45 17.06
N LEU A 432 2.92 -10.23 15.85
CA LEU A 432 2.49 -8.91 15.40
C LEU A 432 1.26 -8.42 16.15
N GLN A 433 0.29 -9.28 16.45
CA GLN A 433 -0.84 -8.91 17.30
C GLN A 433 -0.36 -8.42 18.68
N LEU A 434 0.58 -9.15 19.30
CA LEU A 434 1.19 -8.73 20.56
C LEU A 434 1.97 -7.42 20.39
N ALA A 435 2.72 -7.27 19.30
CA ALA A 435 3.47 -6.04 19.03
C ALA A 435 2.55 -4.82 18.90
N LEU A 436 1.40 -4.97 18.23
CA LEU A 436 0.41 -3.91 18.10
C LEU A 436 -0.37 -3.68 19.40
N LYS A 437 -0.68 -4.71 20.19
CA LYS A 437 -1.40 -4.58 21.45
C LYS A 437 -0.57 -3.91 22.55
N TYR A 438 0.71 -4.28 22.64
CA TYR A 438 1.63 -3.79 23.68
C TYR A 438 2.57 -2.68 23.19
N ARG A 439 2.39 -2.20 21.95
CA ARG A 439 3.20 -1.14 21.34
C ARG A 439 4.69 -1.49 21.26
N TYR A 440 5.01 -2.76 21.04
CA TYR A 440 6.38 -3.20 20.77
C TYR A 440 6.82 -2.95 19.33
N ALA A 441 5.96 -2.41 18.47
CA ALA A 441 6.36 -1.84 17.19
C ALA A 441 5.49 -0.62 16.92
N ARG A 442 6.11 0.50 16.55
CA ARG A 442 5.43 1.74 16.20
C ARG A 442 5.57 1.98 14.70
N PHE A 443 4.45 2.07 13.97
CA PHE A 443 4.45 2.39 12.54
C PHE A 443 4.01 3.84 12.34
N VAL A 444 4.82 4.63 11.65
CA VAL A 444 4.46 5.99 11.23
C VAL A 444 4.36 5.97 9.71
N ILE A 445 3.14 6.12 9.19
CA ILE A 445 2.85 6.03 7.75
C ILE A 445 2.85 7.45 7.17
N HIS A 446 3.78 7.69 6.24
CA HIS A 446 3.97 8.95 5.53
C HIS A 446 3.50 8.79 4.08
N THR A 447 2.51 9.59 3.69
CA THR A 447 2.11 9.69 2.27
C THR A 447 2.78 10.91 1.68
N SER A 448 4.03 10.77 1.21
CA SER A 448 4.93 11.88 0.86
C SER A 448 6.18 11.35 0.14
N THR A 449 7.02 12.24 -0.40
CA THR A 449 8.35 11.89 -0.92
C THR A 449 9.30 11.54 0.23
N ILE A 450 10.33 10.72 -0.04
CA ILE A 450 11.35 10.36 0.97
C ILE A 450 12.09 11.62 1.43
N VAL A 451 12.51 12.48 0.50
CA VAL A 451 13.17 13.76 0.82
C VAL A 451 12.35 14.62 1.78
N ASP A 452 11.04 14.77 1.55
CA ASP A 452 10.20 15.60 2.43
C ASP A 452 9.98 14.96 3.80
N VAL A 453 9.92 13.64 3.88
CA VAL A 453 9.93 12.93 5.17
C VAL A 453 11.25 13.17 5.89
N LEU A 454 12.38 12.96 5.22
CA LEU A 454 13.70 13.15 5.80
C LEU A 454 13.85 14.57 6.36
N LYS A 455 13.46 15.61 5.59
CA LYS A 455 13.48 17.02 6.04
C LYS A 455 12.69 17.28 7.32
N ARG A 456 11.62 16.53 7.58
CA ARG A 456 10.82 16.63 8.82
C ARG A 456 11.47 15.90 10.00
N LEU A 457 12.33 14.92 9.75
CA LEU A 457 13.05 14.20 10.80
C LEU A 457 14.25 15.02 11.30
N GLY A 458 14.51 14.91 12.59
CA GLY A 458 15.65 15.51 13.27
C GLY A 458 16.99 14.98 12.77
N LYS A 459 18.06 15.71 13.07
CA LYS A 459 19.43 15.29 12.75
C LYS A 459 19.79 14.05 13.58
N GLY A 460 20.26 12.99 12.93
CA GLY A 460 20.63 11.74 13.59
C GLY A 460 19.47 10.98 14.24
N GLU A 461 18.23 11.27 13.86
CA GLU A 461 17.04 10.60 14.40
C GLU A 461 16.89 9.16 13.89
N LEU A 462 17.35 8.89 12.67
CA LEU A 462 17.30 7.55 12.07
C LEU A 462 18.54 6.74 12.44
N THR A 463 18.30 5.48 12.77
CA THR A 463 19.36 4.48 12.94
C THR A 463 19.68 3.79 11.63
N LYS A 464 18.66 3.52 10.81
CA LYS A 464 18.76 2.71 9.59
C LYS A 464 17.78 3.24 8.54
N ALA A 465 18.09 3.06 7.27
CA ALA A 465 17.15 3.33 6.18
C ALA A 465 17.20 2.24 5.10
N ILE A 466 16.04 1.82 4.62
CA ILE A 466 15.87 0.86 3.52
C ILE A 466 15.20 1.60 2.38
N ILE A 467 15.98 1.90 1.34
CA ILE A 467 15.51 2.72 0.22
C ILE A 467 15.24 1.90 -1.06
N MET A 468 15.26 0.58 -0.96
CA MET A 468 14.99 -0.33 -2.10
C MET A 468 15.83 0.05 -3.34
N ASP A 469 15.32 -0.15 -4.54
CA ASP A 469 15.98 0.18 -5.81
C ASP A 469 15.68 1.58 -6.34
N HIS A 470 15.00 2.42 -5.57
CA HIS A 470 14.47 3.67 -6.11
C HIS A 470 15.56 4.69 -6.49
N MET A 471 16.79 4.55 -5.96
CA MET A 471 17.94 5.34 -6.40
C MET A 471 18.24 5.13 -7.90
N ASP A 472 17.94 3.96 -8.45
CA ASP A 472 18.11 3.67 -9.88
C ASP A 472 17.16 4.52 -10.77
N TRP A 473 16.15 5.15 -10.16
CA TRP A 473 15.14 5.92 -10.87
C TRP A 473 15.58 7.36 -11.09
N PHE A 474 16.51 7.85 -10.29
CA PHE A 474 16.89 9.25 -10.21
C PHE A 474 17.95 9.67 -11.23
N SER A 475 17.95 10.96 -11.51
CA SER A 475 19.12 11.66 -12.04
C SER A 475 20.15 11.94 -10.93
N GLU A 476 21.38 12.28 -11.31
CA GLU A 476 22.44 12.59 -10.34
C GLU A 476 22.05 13.69 -9.33
N ASN A 477 21.37 14.74 -9.79
CA ASN A 477 20.93 15.84 -8.94
C ASN A 477 19.87 15.41 -7.91
N GLU A 478 18.90 14.59 -8.33
CA GLU A 478 17.85 14.09 -7.44
C GLU A 478 18.43 13.16 -6.38
N ALA A 479 19.30 12.23 -6.80
CA ALA A 479 20.00 11.34 -5.87
C ALA A 479 20.87 12.13 -4.88
N ALA A 480 21.61 13.14 -5.34
CA ALA A 480 22.43 13.96 -4.45
C ALA A 480 21.60 14.69 -3.37
N VAL A 481 20.41 15.20 -3.73
CA VAL A 481 19.51 15.86 -2.77
C VAL A 481 19.04 14.88 -1.70
N GLU A 482 18.64 13.66 -2.09
CA GLU A 482 18.18 12.67 -1.13
C GLU A 482 19.31 12.13 -0.25
N ILE A 483 20.46 11.78 -0.84
CA ILE A 483 21.64 11.29 -0.12
C ILE A 483 22.12 12.31 0.91
N LYS A 484 22.07 13.61 0.58
CA LYS A 484 22.39 14.68 1.53
C LYS A 484 21.43 14.71 2.73
N GLU A 485 20.13 14.54 2.50
CA GLU A 485 19.14 14.49 3.59
C GLU A 485 19.25 13.19 4.40
N LEU A 486 19.58 12.06 3.76
CA LEU A 486 19.91 10.80 4.45
C LEU A 486 21.14 11.00 5.37
N ALA A 487 22.20 11.64 4.87
CA ALA A 487 23.41 11.92 5.65
C ALA A 487 23.14 12.79 6.89
N ARG A 488 22.12 13.66 6.83
CA ARG A 488 21.68 14.49 7.96
C ARG A 488 20.82 13.72 8.94
N ALA A 489 19.85 12.95 8.44
CA ALA A 489 18.86 12.25 9.26
C ALA A 489 19.41 11.00 9.95
N ILE A 490 20.42 10.35 9.37
CA ILE A 490 21.02 9.11 9.92
C ILE A 490 22.11 9.44 10.94
N LYS A 491 22.07 8.76 12.10
CA LYS A 491 23.10 8.89 13.14
C LYS A 491 24.45 8.34 12.65
N ILE A 492 25.55 8.85 13.19
CA ILE A 492 26.89 8.28 12.96
C ILE A 492 26.87 6.81 13.40
N GLY A 493 27.43 5.92 12.58
CA GLY A 493 27.36 4.47 12.75
C GLY A 493 26.04 3.82 12.34
N GLY A 494 24.99 4.61 12.06
CA GLY A 494 23.80 4.15 11.35
C GLY A 494 24.08 3.95 9.87
N PHE A 495 23.15 3.32 9.13
CA PHE A 495 23.41 2.98 7.73
C PHE A 495 22.17 2.91 6.84
N VAL A 496 22.39 3.04 5.54
CA VAL A 496 21.41 2.86 4.48
C VAL A 496 21.67 1.53 3.78
N ILE A 497 20.63 0.77 3.45
CA ILE A 497 20.72 -0.38 2.55
C ILE A 497 19.81 -0.18 1.33
N TRP A 498 20.27 -0.67 0.19
CA TRP A 498 19.55 -0.59 -1.09
C TRP A 498 19.99 -1.71 -2.02
N ARG A 499 19.09 -2.14 -2.90
CA ARG A 499 19.41 -3.05 -4.01
C ARG A 499 19.47 -2.25 -5.31
N SER A 500 20.21 -2.73 -6.31
CA SER A 500 20.28 -2.05 -7.61
C SER A 500 20.20 -3.02 -8.78
N ALA A 501 19.58 -2.56 -9.86
CA ALA A 501 19.59 -3.18 -11.17
C ALA A 501 21.00 -3.27 -11.78
N ALA A 502 21.92 -2.40 -11.37
CA ALA A 502 23.33 -2.48 -11.74
C ALA A 502 24.14 -3.26 -10.70
N ARG A 503 25.19 -3.96 -11.13
CA ARG A 503 26.22 -4.56 -10.28
C ARG A 503 27.01 -3.49 -9.53
N ILE A 504 27.33 -2.38 -10.20
CA ILE A 504 28.05 -1.23 -9.62
C ILE A 504 27.29 0.07 -9.94
N PRO A 505 26.36 0.51 -9.08
CA PRO A 505 25.62 1.75 -9.30
C PRO A 505 26.50 3.01 -9.21
N TRP A 506 26.24 3.98 -10.08
CA TRP A 506 27.00 5.24 -10.19
C TRP A 506 26.93 6.11 -8.93
N TYR A 507 25.82 6.04 -8.19
CA TYR A 507 25.58 6.84 -6.98
C TYR A 507 26.34 6.37 -5.74
N ILE A 508 27.15 5.29 -5.81
CA ILE A 508 28.11 4.93 -4.76
C ILE A 508 29.02 6.11 -4.44
N SER A 509 29.57 6.73 -5.48
CA SER A 509 30.45 7.91 -5.35
C SER A 509 29.75 9.10 -4.68
N LEU A 510 28.43 9.25 -4.87
CA LEU A 510 27.65 10.30 -4.21
C LEU A 510 27.44 10.00 -2.72
N PHE A 511 27.20 8.75 -2.34
CA PHE A 511 27.16 8.36 -0.93
C PHE A 511 28.51 8.66 -0.25
N GLU A 512 29.61 8.28 -0.88
CA GLU A 512 30.97 8.56 -0.37
C GLU A 512 31.22 10.07 -0.21
N ALA A 513 30.86 10.86 -1.21
CA ALA A 513 31.00 12.32 -1.17
C ALA A 513 30.17 12.99 -0.05
N HIS A 514 29.10 12.34 0.43
CA HIS A 514 28.24 12.84 1.50
C HIS A 514 28.52 12.19 2.87
N GLY A 515 29.70 11.58 3.03
CA GLY A 515 30.16 11.06 4.33
C GLY A 515 29.57 9.70 4.67
N PHE A 516 29.45 8.81 3.69
CA PHE A 516 29.19 7.40 3.94
C PHE A 516 30.39 6.54 3.52
N SER A 517 30.64 5.45 4.25
CA SER A 517 31.47 4.34 3.81
C SER A 517 30.58 3.30 3.15
N VAL A 518 30.79 3.03 1.87
CA VAL A 518 29.95 2.10 1.10
C VAL A 518 30.62 0.74 0.96
N GLU A 519 29.87 -0.32 1.25
CA GLU A 519 30.30 -1.70 1.05
C GLU A 519 29.28 -2.47 0.20
N ALA A 520 29.78 -3.29 -0.73
CA ALA A 520 28.96 -4.22 -1.49
C ALA A 520 28.73 -5.48 -0.64
N LEU A 521 27.48 -5.75 -0.27
CA LEU A 521 27.12 -6.93 0.51
C LEU A 521 26.98 -8.17 -0.36
N SER A 522 26.49 -7.99 -1.58
CA SER A 522 26.42 -9.03 -2.58
C SER A 522 26.34 -8.40 -3.97
N VAL A 523 27.03 -8.99 -4.94
CA VAL A 523 26.99 -8.58 -6.34
C VAL A 523 26.84 -9.83 -7.17
N ARG A 524 25.89 -9.82 -8.10
CA ARG A 524 25.65 -10.94 -9.00
C ARG A 524 26.90 -11.19 -9.82
N GLN A 525 27.46 -12.38 -9.66
CA GLN A 525 28.63 -12.82 -10.42
C GLN A 525 28.14 -13.56 -11.67
N PRO A 526 28.46 -13.08 -12.89
CA PRO A 526 28.07 -13.76 -14.11
C PRO A 526 28.50 -15.24 -14.10
N ASN A 527 27.63 -16.13 -14.57
CA ASN A 527 27.88 -17.57 -14.71
C ASN A 527 28.10 -18.37 -13.41
N THR A 528 27.94 -17.78 -12.22
CA THR A 528 28.13 -18.51 -10.95
C THR A 528 26.89 -19.27 -10.46
N MET A 529 25.73 -19.00 -11.05
CA MET A 529 24.43 -19.54 -10.63
C MET A 529 24.10 -19.33 -9.14
N ALA A 530 24.77 -18.38 -8.50
CA ALA A 530 24.53 -18.00 -7.12
C ALA A 530 23.58 -16.80 -7.07
N PRO A 531 22.36 -16.94 -6.51
CA PRO A 531 21.47 -15.81 -6.34
C PRO A 531 21.94 -14.92 -5.17
N ILE A 532 21.67 -13.62 -5.24
CA ILE A 532 22.03 -12.68 -4.16
C ILE A 532 21.06 -12.75 -2.96
N ASP A 533 19.82 -13.20 -3.20
CA ASP A 533 18.76 -13.50 -2.23
C ASP A 533 17.69 -14.40 -2.90
N ARG A 534 16.62 -14.78 -2.20
CA ARG A 534 15.57 -15.66 -2.77
C ARG A 534 14.79 -15.02 -3.92
N VAL A 535 14.87 -13.71 -4.10
CA VAL A 535 14.21 -13.01 -5.20
C VAL A 535 15.13 -12.93 -6.41
N ASN A 536 16.41 -12.61 -6.20
CA ASN A 536 17.43 -12.42 -7.22
C ASN A 536 16.99 -11.51 -8.38
N MET A 537 16.10 -10.56 -8.12
CA MET A 537 15.66 -9.59 -9.13
C MET A 537 16.83 -8.68 -9.46
N TYR A 538 17.44 -8.09 -8.44
CA TYR A 538 18.50 -7.09 -8.54
C TYR A 538 19.87 -7.72 -8.79
N ALA A 539 20.77 -6.93 -9.36
CA ALA A 539 22.13 -7.35 -9.68
C ALA A 539 23.11 -7.11 -8.53
N SER A 540 22.74 -6.30 -7.53
CA SER A 540 23.57 -6.02 -6.36
C SER A 540 22.77 -5.62 -5.13
N PHE A 541 23.43 -5.70 -3.97
CA PHE A 541 22.95 -5.27 -2.68
C PHE A 541 24.08 -4.55 -1.92
N TYR A 542 23.82 -3.34 -1.45
CA TYR A 542 24.81 -2.45 -0.85
C TYR A 542 24.38 -1.94 0.53
N LYS A 543 25.39 -1.52 1.30
CA LYS A 543 25.25 -0.81 2.57
C LYS A 543 26.15 0.41 2.61
N ALA A 544 25.59 1.56 2.98
CA ALA A 544 26.32 2.80 3.22
C ALA A 544 26.25 3.16 4.70
N THR A 545 27.38 3.06 5.40
CA THR A 545 27.50 3.38 6.83
C THR A 545 27.91 4.82 7.03
N ARG A 546 27.19 5.58 7.86
CA ARG A 546 27.45 6.99 8.13
C ARG A 546 28.71 7.14 8.98
N ILE A 547 29.70 7.87 8.46
CA ILE A 547 30.98 8.16 9.15
C ILE A 547 31.02 9.54 9.81
#